data_AF-A0A3S4ZSR1-F1
#
_entry.id   AF-A0A3S4ZSR1-F1
#
_cell.length_a   1.000
_cell.length_b   1.000
_cell.length_c   1.000
_cell.angle_alpha   90.00
_cell.angle_beta   90.00
_cell.angle_gamma   90.00
#
_symmetry.space_group_name_H-M   'P 1'
#
loop_
_entity.id
_entity.type
_entity.pdbx_description
1 polymer ?
#
loop_
_entity_poly.entity_id
_entity_poly.type
_entity_poly.pdbx_seq_one_letter_code
_entity_poly.pdbx_strand_id
1 'polypeptide(L)'
;MTIEERDQIFRRCICTYGTNPQIDVAIEEMSELTKALLKWRRAKGAELTAARGCIVDELADVRIMARQMEILFQCEDEVERRIDFKVQRQKGRIEKLEADHGEKE
;
A
#
# COMPACT_ATOMS: atom_id res chain seq x y z
N MET A 1 4.87 -17.26 -9.64
CA MET A 1 5.86 -16.17 -9.66
C MET A 1 6.29 -15.88 -8.22
N THR A 2 7.58 -16.00 -7.90
CA THR A 2 8.12 -15.73 -6.56
C THR A 2 8.26 -14.22 -6.30
N ILE A 3 8.71 -13.84 -5.09
CA ILE A 3 9.05 -12.43 -4.79
C ILE A 3 10.26 -12.00 -5.62
N GLU A 4 11.28 -12.85 -5.71
CA GLU A 4 12.52 -12.57 -6.42
C GLU A 4 12.29 -12.41 -7.93
N GLU A 5 11.42 -13.25 -8.52
CA GLU A 5 11.02 -13.14 -9.92
C GLU A 5 10.32 -11.80 -10.21
N ARG A 6 9.45 -11.34 -9.29
CA ARG A 6 8.81 -10.02 -9.40
C ARG A 6 9.81 -8.88 -9.30
N ASP A 7 10.70 -8.93 -8.31
CA ASP A 7 11.70 -7.89 -8.09
C ASP A 7 12.68 -7.77 -9.27
N GLN A 8 12.99 -8.87 -9.97
CA GLN A 8 13.76 -8.82 -11.22
C GLN A 8 13.03 -8.05 -12.32
N ILE A 9 11.72 -8.27 -12.46
CA ILE A 9 10.88 -7.52 -13.42
C ILE A 9 10.83 -6.04 -13.04
N PHE A 10 10.64 -5.73 -11.76
CA PHE A 10 10.62 -4.36 -11.23
C PHE A 10 11.92 -3.61 -11.50
N ARG A 11 13.07 -4.23 -11.26
CA ARG A 11 14.38 -3.66 -11.63
C ARG A 11 14.45 -3.37 -13.13
N ARG A 12 13.95 -4.29 -13.97
CA ARG A 12 13.92 -4.09 -15.42
C ARG A 12 12.99 -2.94 -15.83
N CYS A 13 11.84 -2.77 -15.19
CA CYS A 13 10.95 -1.62 -15.41
C CYS A 13 11.68 -0.31 -15.10
N ILE A 14 12.33 -0.21 -13.94
CA ILE A 14 13.10 0.98 -13.54
C ILE A 14 14.22 1.28 -14.55
N CYS A 15 14.99 0.27 -14.96
CA CYS A 15 16.06 0.45 -15.95
C CYS A 15 15.54 0.83 -17.34
N THR A 16 14.37 0.34 -17.73
CA THR A 16 13.80 0.55 -19.08
C THR A 16 13.11 1.90 -19.19
N TYR A 17 12.31 2.27 -18.18
CA TYR A 17 11.47 3.46 -18.22
C TYR A 17 12.11 4.67 -17.51
N GLY A 18 13.12 4.44 -16.67
CA GLY A 18 13.85 5.48 -15.96
C GLY A 18 13.22 5.89 -14.63
N THR A 19 14.04 6.58 -13.82
CA THR A 19 13.71 6.93 -12.43
C THR A 19 12.51 7.86 -12.31
N ASN A 20 12.56 9.04 -12.92
CA ASN A 20 11.48 10.03 -12.75
C ASN A 20 10.14 9.52 -13.29
N PRO A 21 10.08 8.89 -14.48
CA PRO A 21 8.82 8.30 -14.95
C PRO A 21 8.23 7.26 -13.99
N GLN A 22 9.05 6.41 -13.35
CA GLN A 22 8.53 5.45 -12.36
C GLN A 22 8.04 6.12 -11.07
N ILE A 23 8.66 7.23 -10.66
CA ILE A 23 8.15 8.04 -9.54
C ILE A 23 6.80 8.66 -9.90
N ASP A 24 6.66 9.20 -11.12
CA ASP A 24 5.41 9.80 -11.61
C ASP A 24 4.28 8.75 -11.65
N VAL A 25 4.56 7.54 -12.16
CA VAL A 25 3.61 6.42 -12.14
C VAL A 25 3.21 6.07 -10.70
N ALA A 26 4.17 6.01 -9.76
CA ALA A 26 3.83 5.73 -8.36
C ALA A 26 2.89 6.78 -7.77
N ILE A 27 3.06 8.06 -8.13
CA ILE A 27 2.17 9.15 -7.71
C ILE A 27 0.78 8.98 -8.32
N GLU A 28 0.70 8.61 -9.61
CA GLU A 28 -0.56 8.35 -10.31
C GLU A 28 -1.36 7.22 -9.64
N GLU A 29 -0.74 6.07 -9.38
CA GLU A 29 -1.43 4.93 -8.76
C GLU A 29 -1.92 5.25 -7.34
N MET A 30 -1.15 6.01 -6.56
CA MET A 30 -1.60 6.49 -5.24
C MET A 30 -2.82 7.43 -5.35
N SER A 31 -2.90 8.22 -6.42
CA SER A 31 -4.07 9.06 -6.69
C SER A 31 -5.28 8.21 -7.11
N GLU A 32 -5.10 7.17 -7.93
CA GLU A 32 -6.20 6.29 -8.34
C GLU A 32 -6.75 5.47 -7.17
N LEU A 33 -5.89 4.94 -6.29
CA LEU A 33 -6.34 4.32 -5.04
C LEU A 33 -7.15 5.29 -4.17
N THR A 34 -6.71 6.55 -4.08
CA THR A 34 -7.48 7.60 -3.37
C THR A 34 -8.87 7.78 -3.98
N LYS A 35 -8.98 7.81 -5.31
CA LYS A 35 -10.27 7.91 -6.02
C LYS A 35 -11.14 6.67 -5.79
N ALA A 36 -10.57 5.47 -5.83
CA ALA A 36 -11.28 4.21 -5.58
C ALA A 36 -11.86 4.15 -4.16
N LEU A 37 -11.09 4.56 -3.15
CA LEU A 37 -11.56 4.67 -1.77
C LEU A 37 -12.71 5.68 -1.61
N LEU A 38 -12.65 6.82 -2.31
CA LEU A 38 -13.73 7.81 -2.32
C LEU A 38 -15.00 7.31 -3.02
N LYS A 39 -14.86 6.47 -4.06
CA LYS A 39 -16.01 5.80 -4.70
C LYS A 39 -16.66 4.81 -3.74
N TRP A 40 -15.87 3.96 -3.07
CA TRP A 40 -16.37 3.00 -2.07
C TRP A 40 -17.19 3.66 -0.96
N ARG A 41 -16.72 4.79 -0.42
CA ARG A 41 -17.45 5.53 0.64
C ARG A 41 -18.86 5.98 0.22
N ARG A 42 -19.10 6.13 -1.08
CA ARG A 42 -20.40 6.57 -1.63
C ARG A 42 -21.24 5.42 -2.21
N ALA A 43 -20.62 4.28 -2.45
CA ALA A 43 -21.27 3.12 -3.06
C ALA A 43 -22.38 2.55 -2.17
N LYS A 44 -23.46 2.10 -2.79
CA LYS A 44 -24.60 1.46 -2.11
C LYS A 44 -25.14 0.30 -2.93
N GLY A 45 -25.75 -0.68 -2.25
CA GLY A 45 -26.41 -1.81 -2.89
C GLY A 45 -25.49 -2.52 -3.88
N ALA A 46 -25.92 -2.62 -5.14
CA ALA A 46 -25.20 -3.33 -6.20
C ALA A 46 -23.84 -2.71 -6.57
N GLU A 47 -23.59 -1.43 -6.26
CA GLU A 47 -22.33 -0.75 -6.60
C GLU A 47 -21.15 -1.20 -5.73
N LEU A 48 -21.42 -1.82 -4.57
CA LEU A 48 -20.37 -2.22 -3.62
C LEU A 48 -19.40 -3.23 -4.26
N THR A 49 -19.91 -4.21 -5.01
CA THR A 49 -19.06 -5.22 -5.65
C THR A 49 -18.10 -4.59 -6.64
N ALA A 50 -18.57 -3.66 -7.48
CA ALA A 50 -17.75 -2.96 -8.46
C ALA A 50 -16.73 -2.03 -7.77
N ALA A 51 -17.16 -1.27 -6.76
CA ALA A 51 -16.27 -0.38 -6.01
C ALA A 51 -15.16 -1.15 -5.28
N ARG A 52 -15.47 -2.34 -4.75
CA ARG A 52 -14.46 -3.23 -4.15
C ARG A 52 -13.48 -3.74 -5.21
N GLY A 53 -13.96 -4.08 -6.41
CA GLY A 53 -13.11 -4.48 -7.53
C GLY A 53 -12.05 -3.43 -7.84
N CYS A 54 -12.48 -2.17 -8.01
CA CYS A 54 -11.55 -1.05 -8.21
C CYS A 54 -10.53 -0.94 -7.07
N ILE A 55 -10.95 -1.05 -5.80
CA ILE A 55 -9.98 -0.99 -4.68
C ILE A 55 -8.93 -2.10 -4.78
N VAL A 56 -9.32 -3.32 -5.17
CA VAL A 56 -8.37 -4.43 -5.27
C VAL A 56 -7.32 -4.16 -6.34
N ASP A 57 -7.73 -3.66 -7.50
CA ASP A 57 -6.84 -3.35 -8.61
C ASP A 57 -5.89 -2.21 -8.23
N GLU A 58 -6.42 -1.05 -7.80
CA GLU A 58 -5.58 0.10 -7.45
C GLU A 58 -4.66 -0.17 -6.24
N LEU A 59 -5.08 -1.03 -5.31
CA LEU A 59 -4.22 -1.43 -4.20
C LEU A 59 -3.09 -2.36 -4.68
N ALA A 60 -3.34 -3.21 -5.67
CA ALA A 60 -2.31 -4.02 -6.28
C ALA A 60 -1.28 -3.13 -7.00
N ASP A 61 -1.76 -2.13 -7.76
CA ASP A 61 -0.91 -1.19 -8.50
C ASP A 61 -0.05 -0.35 -7.55
N VAL A 62 -0.64 0.20 -6.48
CA VAL A 62 0.11 0.91 -5.43
C VAL A 62 1.14 0.01 -4.76
N ARG A 63 0.82 -1.27 -4.48
CA ARG A 63 1.78 -2.20 -3.88
C ARG A 63 2.94 -2.53 -4.81
N ILE A 64 2.68 -2.66 -6.11
CA ILE A 64 3.71 -2.86 -7.13
C ILE A 64 4.62 -1.63 -7.17
N MET A 65 4.04 -0.44 -7.27
CA MET A 65 4.83 0.79 -7.35
C MET A 65 5.58 1.11 -6.07
N ALA A 66 5.01 0.84 -4.89
CA ALA A 66 5.70 0.97 -3.62
C ALA A 66 6.94 0.06 -3.56
N ARG A 67 6.81 -1.20 -4.01
CA ARG A 67 7.96 -2.11 -4.08
C ARG A 67 9.03 -1.62 -5.07
N GLN A 68 8.61 -1.06 -6.21
CA GLN A 68 9.55 -0.42 -7.14
C GLN A 68 10.28 0.77 -6.48
N MET A 69 9.60 1.59 -5.67
CA MET A 69 10.23 2.69 -4.94
C MET A 69 11.24 2.19 -3.91
N GLU A 70 10.92 1.14 -3.16
CA GLU A 70 11.86 0.53 -2.21
C GLU A 70 13.16 0.08 -2.93
N ILE A 71 13.04 -0.60 -4.07
CA ILE A 71 14.17 -1.04 -4.90
C ILE A 71 14.94 0.16 -5.48
N LEU A 72 14.22 1.17 -6.00
CA LEU A 72 14.80 2.34 -6.64
C LEU A 72 15.64 3.16 -5.67
N PHE A 73 15.18 3.29 -4.42
CA PHE A 73 15.88 4.02 -3.35
C PHE A 73 16.78 3.12 -2.49
N GLN A 74 16.85 1.81 -2.78
CA GLN A 74 17.65 0.82 -2.04
C GLN A 74 17.34 0.82 -0.53
N CYS A 75 16.05 0.90 -0.20
CA CYS A 75 15.58 1.07 1.16
C CYS A 75 14.64 -0.05 1.64
N GLU A 76 14.63 -1.20 0.97
CA GLU A 76 13.77 -2.35 1.29
C GLU A 76 13.81 -2.72 2.78
N ASP A 77 15.01 -2.97 3.32
CA ASP A 77 15.18 -3.38 4.72
C ASP A 77 14.86 -2.25 5.72
N GLU A 78 15.12 -1.00 5.33
CA GLU A 78 14.81 0.17 6.15
C GLU A 78 13.30 0.38 6.28
N VAL A 79 12.57 0.19 5.18
CA VAL A 79 11.10 0.27 5.16
C VAL A 79 10.49 -0.84 6.01
N GLU A 80 10.94 -2.08 5.89
CA GLU A 80 10.42 -3.20 6.70
C GLU A 80 10.63 -2.96 8.21
N ARG A 81 11.84 -2.55 8.63
CA ARG A 81 12.09 -2.18 10.04
C ARG A 81 11.19 -1.04 10.52
N ARG A 82 10.91 -0.07 9.64
CA ARG A 82 10.00 1.04 9.95
C ARG A 82 8.55 0.59 10.04
N ILE A 83 8.13 -0.40 9.26
CA ILE A 83 6.80 -1.02 9.35
C ILE A 83 6.66 -1.71 10.70
N ASP A 84 7.60 -2.57 11.09
CA ASP A 84 7.58 -3.29 12.38
C ASP A 84 7.43 -2.33 13.56
N PHE A 85 8.25 -1.28 13.59
CA PHE A 85 8.18 -0.25 14.62
C PHE A 85 6.80 0.42 14.68
N LYS A 86 6.22 0.77 13.52
CA LYS A 86 4.90 1.42 13.45
C LYS A 86 3.78 0.46 13.87
N VAL A 87 3.84 -0.81 13.48
CA VAL A 87 2.86 -1.83 13.87
C VAL A 87 2.91 -2.08 15.37
N GLN A 88 4.11 -2.24 15.95
CA GLN A 88 4.26 -2.40 17.40
C GLN A 88 3.72 -1.19 18.18
N ARG A 89 3.94 0.02 17.66
CA ARG A 89 3.34 1.24 18.23
C ARG A 89 1.81 1.22 18.17
N GLN A 90 1.23 0.76 17.06
CA GLN A 90 -0.23 0.65 16.91
C GLN A 90 -0.80 -0.41 17.85
N LYS A 91 -0.12 -1.54 18.02
CA LYS A 91 -0.49 -2.58 18.99
C LYS A 91 -0.60 -2.00 20.41
N GLY A 92 0.42 -1.28 20.87
CA GLY A 92 0.37 -0.65 22.21
C GLY A 92 -0.74 0.39 22.38
N ARG A 93 -1.16 1.06 21.30
CA ARG A 93 -2.33 1.98 21.33
C ARG A 93 -3.65 1.23 21.47
N ILE A 94 -3.79 0.10 20.79
CA ILE A 94 -4.98 -0.76 20.87
C ILE A 94 -5.08 -1.38 22.26
N GLU A 95 -4.00 -1.97 22.77
CA GLU A 95 -3.96 -2.58 24.12
C GLU A 95 -4.34 -1.58 25.21
N LYS A 96 -3.88 -0.33 25.09
CA LYS A 96 -4.28 0.74 26.02
C LYS A 96 -5.78 1.06 25.94
N LEU A 97 -6.32 1.18 24.73
CA LEU A 97 -7.75 1.44 24.53
C LEU A 97 -8.61 0.30 25.09
N GLU A 98 -8.17 -0.94 24.91
CA GLU A 98 -8.86 -2.13 25.45
C GLU A 98 -8.83 -2.16 26.98
N ALA A 99 -7.70 -1.83 27.61
CA ALA A 99 -7.61 -1.70 29.07
C ALA A 99 -8.50 -0.58 29.61
N ASP A 100 -8.46 0.61 29.00
CA ASP A 100 -9.28 1.78 29.40
C ASP A 100 -10.79 1.52 29.23
N HIS A 101 -11.18 0.62 28.32
CA HIS A 101 -12.58 0.21 28.09
C HIS A 101 -13.01 -0.93 29.03
N GLY A 102 -12.11 -1.85 29.37
CA GLY A 102 -12.36 -2.94 30.32
C GLY A 102 -12.45 -2.51 31.79
N GLU A 103 -11.87 -1.36 32.16
CA GLU A 103 -12.00 -0.78 33.51
C GLU A 103 -13.34 -0.04 33.73
N LYS A 104 -14.19 0.09 32.71
CA LYS A 104 -15.47 0.83 32.76
C LYS A 104 -16.71 -0.07 32.82
N GLU A 105 -16.54 -1.39 32.87
CA GLU A 105 -17.58 -2.39 33.14
C GLU A 105 -17.45 -2.94 34.56
#